data_AF-X1HRU8-F1
#
_entry.id   AF-X1HRU8-F1
#
_cell.length_a   1.000
_cell.length_b   1.000
_cell.length_c   1.000
_cell.angle_alpha   90.00
_cell.angle_beta   90.00
_cell.angle_gamma   90.00
#
_symmetry.space_group_name_H-M   'P 1'
#
loop_
_entity.id
_entity.type
_entity.pdbx_description
1 polymer ?
#
loop_
_entity_poly.entity_id
_entity_poly.type
_entity_poly.pdbx_seq_one_letter_code
_entity_poly.pdbx_strand_id
1 'polypeptide(L)' 'MKFSIIIPVKNITNYLRETIEYCKEIDYSDFEIIILPDEKVKKEFGKVKFIPTGNVTPSEKRDIGTKH' A
#
# COMPACT_ATOMS: atom_id res chain seq x y z
N MET A 1 8.94 -15.70 8.90
CA MET A 1 9.75 -14.68 8.18
C MET A 1 8.78 -13.59 7.83
N LYS A 2 9.00 -12.35 8.27
CA LYS A 2 8.04 -11.26 8.07
C LYS A 2 8.32 -10.59 6.72
N PHE A 3 7.28 -10.32 5.94
CA PHE A 3 7.42 -9.56 4.68
C PHE A 3 6.44 -8.39 4.58
N SER A 4 6.80 -7.42 3.75
CA SER A 4 6.00 -6.21 3.52
C SER A 4 5.62 -6.14 2.04
N ILE A 5 4.32 -5.99 1.76
CA ILE A 5 3.81 -5.75 0.41
C ILE A 5 3.66 -4.24 0.23
N ILE A 6 4.51 -3.65 -0.61
CA ILE A 6 4.51 -2.21 -0.89
C ILE A 6 3.80 -1.95 -2.21
N ILE A 7 2.71 -1.18 -2.17
CA ILE A 7 1.85 -0.89 -3.33
C ILE A 7 1.85 0.63 -3.62
N PRO A 8 2.66 1.10 -4.60
CA PRO A 8 2.64 2.50 -5.02
C PRO A 8 1.44 2.78 -5.92
N VAL A 9 0.66 3.79 -5.56
CA VAL A 9 -0.52 4.23 -6.33
C VAL A 9 -0.60 5.75 -6.36
N LYS A 10 -1.30 6.31 -7.34
CA LYS A 10 -1.64 7.74 -7.32
C LYS A 10 -2.88 7.98 -6.49
N ASN A 11 -3.97 7.30 -6.85
CA ASN A 11 -5.29 7.43 -6.27
C ASN A 11 -5.82 6.08 -5.78
N ILE A 12 -6.79 6.12 -4.88
CA ILE A 12 -7.54 4.93 -4.46
C ILE A 12 -8.55 4.59 -5.56
N THR A 13 -8.36 3.44 -6.21
CA THR A 13 -9.24 2.94 -7.27
C THR A 13 -9.93 1.65 -6.84
N ASN A 14 -10.91 1.19 -7.62
CA ASN A 14 -11.53 -0.11 -7.40
C ASN A 14 -10.52 -1.26 -7.56
N TYR A 15 -9.55 -1.13 -8.49
CA TYR A 15 -8.47 -2.10 -8.67
C TYR A 15 -7.58 -2.23 -7.44
N LEU A 16 -7.29 -1.11 -6.75
CA LEU A 16 -6.53 -1.17 -5.50
C LEU A 16 -7.30 -1.95 -4.42
N ARG A 17 -8.61 -1.74 -4.32
CA ARG A 17 -9.46 -2.46 -3.36
C ARG A 17 -9.43 -3.95 -3.64
N GLU A 18 -9.64 -4.33 -4.90
CA GLU A 18 -9.55 -5.71 -5.38
C GLU A 18 -8.18 -6.33 -5.09
N THR A 19 -7.09 -5.60 -5.37
CA THR A 19 -5.72 -6.06 -5.07
C THR A 19 -5.54 -6.32 -3.57
N ILE A 20 -6.05 -5.44 -2.71
CA ILE A 20 -5.96 -5.61 -1.26
C ILE A 20 -6.76 -6.83 -0.79
N GLU A 21 -7.93 -7.09 -1.36
CA GLU A 21 -8.70 -8.32 -1.06
C GLU A 21 -7.90 -9.57 -1.45
N TYR A 22 -7.33 -9.62 -2.66
CA TYR A 22 -6.48 -10.74 -3.05
C TYR A 22 -5.23 -10.89 -2.19
N CYS A 23 -4.60 -9.79 -1.77
CA CYS A 23 -3.47 -9.86 -0.84
C CYS A 23 -3.86 -10.45 0.51
N LYS A 24 -5.07 -10.22 1.01
CA LYS A 24 -5.55 -10.79 2.28
C LYS A 24 -5.81 -12.29 2.20
N GLU A 25 -6.03 -12.83 1.00
CA GLU A 25 -6.25 -14.26 0.76
C GLU A 25 -4.95 -15.06 0.67
N ILE A 26 -3.79 -14.39 0.72
CA ILE A 26 -2.49 -15.06 0.75
C ILE A 26 -2.41 -15.94 2.00
N ASP A 27 -2.20 -17.24 1.82
CA ASP A 27 -2.01 -18.24 2.88
C ASP A 27 -0.61 -18.11 3.51
N TYR A 28 -0.37 -16.96 4.13
CA TYR A 28 0.84 -16.64 4.88
C TYR A 28 0.49 -15.73 6.05
N SER A 29 1.00 -16.04 7.24
CA SER A 29 0.45 -15.48 8.48
C SER A 29 1.06 -14.16 8.95
N ASP A 30 2.24 -13.78 8.44
CA ASP A 30 3.01 -12.65 9.00
C ASP A 30 3.49 -11.67 7.91
N PHE A 31 2.56 -10.84 7.43
CA PHE A 31 2.87 -9.76 6.51
C PHE A 31 2.08 -8.49 6.76
N GLU A 32 2.60 -7.37 6.26
CA GLU A 32 1.90 -6.09 6.24
C GLU A 32 1.73 -5.56 4.82
N ILE A 33 0.67 -4.77 4.61
CA ILE A 33 0.39 -4.11 3.34
C ILE A 33 0.57 -2.61 3.56
N ILE A 34 1.50 -2.01 2.80
CA ILE A 34 1.81 -0.58 2.82
C ILE A 34 1.40 0.03 1.48
N ILE A 35 0.49 0.99 1.51
CA ILE A 35 -0.05 1.66 0.33
C ILE A 35 0.48 3.09 0.29
N LEU A 36 1.00 3.49 -0.85
CA LEU A 36 1.67 4.77 -1.03
C LEU A 36 0.92 5.67 -2.02
N PRO A 37 -0.23 6.27 -1.62
CA PRO A 37 -0.99 7.20 -2.46
C PRO A 37 -0.25 8.53 -2.64
N ASP A 38 -0.61 9.30 -3.67
CA ASP A 38 -0.15 10.68 -3.83
C ASP A 38 -0.73 11.54 -2.69
N GLU A 39 -2.03 11.43 -2.47
CA GLU A 39 -2.77 12.27 -1.52
C GLU A 39 -3.15 11.51 -0.23
N LYS A 40 -3.44 12.28 0.83
CA LYS A 40 -4.00 11.75 2.08
C LYS A 40 -5.36 11.11 1.81
N VAL A 41 -5.50 9.85 2.23
CA VAL A 41 -6.76 9.12 2.14
C VAL A 41 -7.62 9.46 3.35
N LYS A 42 -8.84 9.97 3.12
CA LYS A 42 -9.76 10.33 4.21
C LYS A 42 -10.38 9.12 4.91
N LYS A 43 -10.44 7.97 4.24
CA LYS A 43 -11.07 6.75 4.72
C LYS A 43 -10.10 5.59 4.59
N GLU A 44 -9.45 5.25 5.69
CA GLU A 44 -8.68 4.02 5.80
C GLU A 44 -9.65 2.82 5.73
N PHE A 45 -9.28 1.76 5.04
CA PHE A 45 -10.09 0.56 4.91
C PHE A 45 -9.23 -0.69 5.07
N GLY A 46 -9.69 -1.62 5.92
CA GLY A 46 -8.96 -2.84 6.24
C GLY A 46 -7.73 -2.62 7.13
N LYS A 47 -6.98 -3.69 7.38
CA LYS A 47 -5.72 -3.67 8.16
C LYS A 47 -4.53 -3.36 7.25
N VAL A 48 -4.55 -2.20 6.59
CA VAL A 48 -3.47 -1.75 5.69
C VAL A 48 -2.95 -0.39 6.14
N LYS A 49 -1.67 -0.12 5.90
CA LYS A 49 -1.01 1.14 6.29
C LYS A 49 -0.99 2.08 5.08
N PHE A 50 -1.52 3.28 5.23
CA PHE A 50 -1.44 4.31 4.20
C PHE A 50 -0.34 5.32 4.53
N ILE A 51 0.57 5.54 3.58
CA ILE A 51 1.65 6.51 3.73
C ILE A 51 1.59 7.45 2.53
N PRO A 52 0.94 8.62 2.65
CA PRO A 52 0.83 9.58 1.56
C PRO A 52 2.22 10.11 1.20
N THR A 53 2.55 10.04 -0.08
CA THR A 53 3.89 10.36 -0.60
C THR A 53 3.96 11.72 -1.27
N GLY A 54 2.82 12.36 -1.55
CA GLY A 54 2.77 13.52 -2.43
C GLY A 54 2.92 13.13 -3.90
N ASN A 55 2.98 14.15 -4.76
CA ASN A 55 3.19 13.96 -6.20
C ASN A 55 4.69 13.77 -6.48
N VAL A 56 5.18 12.54 -6.24
CA VAL A 56 6.58 12.13 -6.49
C VAL A 56 6.62 11.02 -7.53
N THR A 57 7.79 10.75 -8.10
CA THR A 57 7.94 9.72 -9.13
C THR A 57 7.67 8.30 -8.58
N PRO A 58 7.26 7.34 -9.43
CA PRO A 58 7.06 5.96 -8.99
C PRO A 58 8.28 5.31 -8.34
N SER A 59 9.50 5.70 -8.75
CA SER A 59 10.74 5.22 -8.15
C SER A 59 10.89 5.74 -6.71
N GLU A 60 10.71 7.05 -6.52
CA GLU A 60 10.77 7.67 -5.19
C GLU A 60 9.70 7.11 -4.24
N LYS A 61 8.49 6.86 -4.73
CA LYS A 61 7.45 6.18 -3.93
C LYS A 61 7.96 4.86 -3.37
N ARG A 62 8.55 4.01 -4.21
CA ARG A 62 9.07 2.71 -3.77
C ARG A 62 10.16 2.88 -2.71
N ASP A 63 11.07 3.82 -2.90
CA ASP A 63 12.15 4.12 -1.94
C ASP A 63 11.63 4.65 -0.60
N ILE A 64 10.48 5.35 -0.59
CA ILE A 64 9.80 5.74 0.66
C ILE A 64 9.23 4.48 1.35
N GLY A 65 8.63 3.58 0.59
CA GLY A 65 8.06 2.35 1.11
C GLY A 65 9.07 1.41 1.78
N THR A 66 10.30 1.34 1.28
CA THR A 66 11.35 0.46 1.83
C THR A 66 11.90 0.92 3.18
N LYS A 67 11.63 2.16 3.59
CA LYS A 67 12.07 2.74 4.88
C LYS A 67 11.12 2.44 6.04
N HIS A 68 10.06 1.67 5.81
CA HIS A 68 9.00 1.37 6.78
C HIS A 68 8.91 -0.12 7.09
#